data_AF-A0A661BQ64-F1
#
_entry.id   AF-A0A661BQ64-F1
#
_cell.length_a   1.000
_cell.length_b   1.000
_cell.length_c   1.000
_cell.angle_alpha   90.00
_cell.angle_beta   90.00
_cell.angle_gamma   90.00
#
_symmetry.space_group_name_H-M   'P 1'
#
loop_
_entity.id
_entity.type
_entity.pdbx_description
1 polymer ?
#
loop_
_entity_poly.entity_id
_entity_poly.type
_entity_poly.pdbx_seq_one_letter_code
_entity_poly.pdbx_strand_id
1 'polypeptide(L)' 'MKLLAIDTATEACSAALHIDGVTTSRYEVAPRRHAELILTMVDELLAESSLSLSQLDALAF' A
#
# COMPACT_ATOMS: atom_id res chain seq x y z
N MET A 1 -11.12 -5.68 -9.97
CA MET A 1 -10.76 -6.12 -8.61
C MET A 1 -9.79 -5.14 -8.01
N LYS A 2 -10.04 -4.70 -6.77
CA LYS A 2 -9.29 -3.69 -6.03
C LYS A 2 -8.54 -4.38 -4.89
N LEU A 3 -7.22 -4.49 -5.04
CA LEU A 3 -6.37 -5.18 -4.07
C LEU A 3 -5.35 -4.20 -3.49
N LEU A 4 -5.16 -4.25 -2.19
CA LEU A 4 -4.05 -3.56 -1.54
C LEU A 4 -3.07 -4.60 -0.99
N ALA A 5 -1.79 -4.44 -1.30
CA ALA A 5 -0.71 -5.26 -0.80
C ALA A 5 0.27 -4.42 0.04
N ILE A 6 0.79 -4.98 1.13
CA ILE A 6 1.82 -4.36 1.98
C ILE A 6 2.98 -5.33 2.18
N ASP A 7 4.21 -4.82 2.26
CA ASP A 7 5.38 -5.62 2.64
C ASP A 7 6.31 -4.80 3.53
N THR A 8 6.66 -5.39 4.68
CA THR A 8 7.57 -4.84 5.68
C THR A 8 8.56 -5.90 6.19
N ALA A 9 8.75 -7.00 5.44
CA ALA A 9 9.54 -8.16 5.83
C ALA A 9 11.06 -7.95 5.73
N THR A 10 11.50 -6.87 5.08
CA THR A 10 12.92 -6.57 4.87
C THR A 10 13.28 -5.17 5.38
N GLU A 11 14.40 -4.61 4.95
CA GLU A 11 14.77 -3.22 5.24
C GLU A 11 13.94 -2.21 4.44
N ALA A 12 13.18 -2.69 3.45
CA ALA A 12 12.28 -1.89 2.64
C ALA A 12 10.83 -2.01 3.13
N CYS A 13 10.16 -0.86 3.15
CA CYS A 13 8.73 -0.71 3.34
C CYS A 13 8.07 -0.49 1.99
N SER A 14 7.01 -1.21 1.67
CA SER A 14 6.27 -1.00 0.43
C SER A 14 4.78 -1.25 0.59
N ALA A 15 4.01 -0.54 -0.24
CA ALA A 15 2.58 -0.78 -0.42
C ALA A 15 2.22 -0.65 -1.91
N ALA A 16 1.25 -1.42 -2.38
CA ALA A 16 0.78 -1.37 -3.76
C ALA A 16 -0.74 -1.51 -3.83
N LEU A 17 -1.36 -0.66 -4.64
CA LEU A 17 -2.79 -0.66 -4.93
C LEU A 17 -3.01 -1.08 -6.38
N HIS A 18 -3.73 -2.18 -6.56
CA HIS A 18 -4.13 -2.70 -7.86
C HIS A 18 -5.61 -2.39 -8.10
N ILE A 19 -5.92 -1.73 -9.20
CA ILE A 19 -7.29 -1.41 -9.62
C ILE A 19 -7.43 -1.81 -11.08
N ASP A 20 -8.22 -2.86 -11.33
CA ASP A 20 -8.66 -3.25 -12.68
C ASP A 20 -7.53 -3.33 -13.73
N GLY A 21 -6.40 -3.93 -13.36
CA GLY A 21 -5.25 -4.12 -14.26
C GLY A 21 -4.14 -3.07 -14.13
N VAL A 22 -4.38 -1.99 -13.39
CA VAL A 22 -3.39 -0.93 -13.13
C VAL A 22 -2.87 -1.05 -11.70
N THR A 23 -1.55 -0.99 -11.53
CA THR A 23 -0.92 -1.02 -10.21
C THR A 23 -0.14 0.26 -9.96
N THR A 24 -0.44 0.91 -8.83
CA THR A 24 0.33 2.04 -8.29
C THR A 24 1.01 1.58 -7.01
N SER A 25 2.28 1.93 -6.82
CA SER A 25 3.05 1.46 -5.67
C SER A 25 3.87 2.55 -5.01
N ARG A 26 4.19 2.33 -3.74
CA ARG A 26 5.13 3.08 -2.93
C ARG A 26 6.20 2.13 -2.40
N TYR A 27 7.43 2.61 -2.37
CA TYR A 27 8.59 1.86 -1.93
C TYR A 27 9.60 2.80 -1.31
N GLU A 28 10.08 2.46 -0.11
CA GLU A 28 11.15 3.19 0.57
C GLU A 28 12.04 2.22 1.34
N VAL A 29 13.35 2.37 1.24
CA VAL A 29 14.31 1.67 2.12
C VAL A 29 14.40 2.46 3.42
N ALA A 30 13.74 1.96 4.47
CA ALA A 30 13.54 2.71 5.70
C ALA A 30 13.67 1.82 6.94
N PRO A 31 14.93 1.49 7.32
CA PRO A 31 15.19 0.65 8.48
C PRO A 31 14.54 1.24 9.74
N ARG A 32 13.77 0.41 10.47
CA ARG A 32 13.09 0.76 11.73
C ARG A 32 11.96 1.79 11.63
N ARG A 33 11.55 2.22 10.44
CA ARG A 33 10.44 3.18 10.24
C ARG A 33 9.19 2.58 9.59
N HIS A 34 9.15 1.26 9.41
CA HIS A 34 8.05 0.55 8.75
C HIS A 34 6.65 0.89 9.33
N ALA A 35 6.51 0.92 10.66
CA ALA A 35 5.22 1.20 11.30
C ALA A 35 4.72 2.63 11.05
N GLU A 36 5.63 3.60 10.90
CA GLU A 36 5.29 4.99 10.57
C GLU A 36 4.93 5.13 9.09
N LEU A 37 5.71 4.48 8.22
CA LEU A 37 5.61 4.67 6.77
C LEU A 37 4.45 3.90 6.15
N ILE A 38 4.16 2.69 6.63
CA ILE A 38 3.23 1.82 5.93
C ILE A 38 1.81 2.40 5.89
N LEU A 39 1.35 3.00 6.99
CA LEU A 39 0.04 3.66 7.03
C LEU A 39 0.00 4.88 6.11
N THR A 40 1.07 5.69 6.08
CA THR A 40 1.17 6.84 5.17
C THR A 40 1.16 6.40 3.70
N MET A 41 1.91 5.35 3.34
CA MET A 41 1.92 4.82 1.97
C MET A 41 0.55 4.29 1.54
N VAL A 42 -0.17 3.62 2.46
CA VAL A 42 -1.54 3.15 2.22
C VAL A 42 -2.51 4.32 2.03
N ASP A 43 -2.45 5.31 2.92
CA ASP A 43 -3.31 6.50 2.85
C ASP A 43 -3.09 7.28 1.55
N GLU A 44 -1.84 7.45 1.13
CA GLU A 44 -1.51 8.09 -0.15
C GLU A 44 -2.11 7.35 -1.35
N LEU A 45 -1.93 6.03 -1.43
CA LEU A 45 -2.45 5.22 -2.54
C LEU A 45 -3.98 5.27 -2.63
N LEU A 46 -4.65 5.20 -1.48
CA LEU A 46 -6.10 5.29 -1.38
C LEU A 46 -6.60 6.69 -1.75
N ALA A 47 -5.93 7.74 -1.26
CA ALA A 47 -6.26 9.13 -1.56
C ALA A 47 -6.11 9.46 -3.05
N GLU A 48 -5.01 9.03 -3.69
CA GLU A 48 -4.78 9.21 -5.13
C GLU A 48 -5.86 8.56 -5.99
N SER A 49 -6.41 7.44 -5.51
CA SER A 49 -7.43 6.67 -6.22
C SER A 49 -8.85 7.03 -5.79
N SER A 50 -9.02 7.99 -4.86
CA SER A 50 -10.32 8.33 -4.25
C SER A 50 -11.08 7.10 -3.72
N LEU A 51 -10.34 6.17 -3.11
CA LEU A 51 -10.89 4.95 -2.52
C LEU A 51 -10.85 4.98 -1.00
N SER A 52 -11.82 4.32 -0.37
CA SER A 52 -11.76 3.94 1.04
C SER A 52 -11.34 2.47 1.19
N LEU A 53 -10.83 2.11 2.37
CA LEU A 53 -10.51 0.73 2.75
C LEU A 53 -11.69 -0.24 2.52
N SER A 54 -12.92 0.20 2.78
CA SER A 54 -14.14 -0.60 2.59
C SER A 54 -14.49 -0.90 1.14
N GLN A 55 -13.83 -0.26 0.17
CA GLN A 55 -14.00 -0.50 -1.26
C GLN A 55 -12.98 -1.47 -1.84
N LEU A 56 -12.06 -1.98 -1.02
CA LEU A 56 -11.11 -3.01 -1.42
C LEU A 56 -11.77 -4.38 -1.37
N ASP A 57 -11.45 -5.21 -2.35
CA ASP A 57 -11.92 -6.60 -2.40
C ASP A 57 -11.10 -7.50 -1.48
N ALA A 58 -9.80 -7.20 -1.31
CA ALA A 58 -8.91 -7.92 -0.39
C ALA A 58 -7.64 -7.13 -0.01
N LEU A 59 -7.01 -7.61 1.06
CA LEU A 59 -5.71 -7.18 1.55
C LEU A 59 -4.71 -8.35 1.45
N ALA A 60 -3.52 -8.08 0.92
CA ALA A 60 -2.40 -9.02 0.84
C ALA A 60 -1.22 -8.50 1.68
N PHE A 61 -0.45 -9.42 2.28
CA PHE A 61 0.71 -9.11 3.13
C PHE A 61 1.76 -10.23 3.07
#